data_AF-A0A0D0CQ99-F1
#
_entry.id   AF-A0A0D0CQ99-F1
#
_cell.length_a   1.000
_cell.length_b   1.000
_cell.length_c   1.000
_cell.angle_alpha   90.00
_cell.angle_beta   90.00
_cell.angle_gamma   90.00
#
_symmetry.space_group_name_H-M   'P 1'
#
loop_
_entity.id
_entity.type
_entity.pdbx_description
1 polymer ?
#
loop_
_entity_poly.entity_id
_entity_poly.type
_entity_poly.pdbx_seq_one_letter_code
_entity_poly.pdbx_strand_id
1 'polypeptide(L)'
;MIPFHVLILTHICIFSQKDPAELPGNIKVSKNIQLLHDTWTCKKPNSTCPLSHCYVTPTGEHLHLTCWAAVMLKWIEHTTLQKPPNHHLFDTVNQDGGIAQEKLSLVLQCHLNNLKSKNTPHSSAPVINLILSNDILGLAAPLPPQCTNGTDISSDVLLPVTCAPGDKISIIEFCACYNLGDSILKKLQENSFWKACSLCFMSITDLKDMWFNHGQIADLQM
;
A
#
# COMPACT_ATOMS: atom_id res chain seq x y z
N MET A 1 -1.93 31.22 16.39
CA MET A 1 -0.52 30.99 16.03
C MET A 1 -0.34 29.48 15.97
N ILE A 2 -0.38 28.92 14.75
CA ILE A 2 -0.52 27.47 14.48
C ILE A 2 0.76 27.03 13.76
N PRO A 3 1.40 25.91 14.12
CA PRO A 3 2.73 25.57 13.62
C PRO A 3 2.66 25.03 12.18
N PHE A 4 3.62 25.48 11.36
CA PHE A 4 3.72 25.34 9.91
C PHE A 4 4.04 23.93 9.37
N HIS A 5 3.93 22.86 10.18
CA HIS A 5 4.51 21.54 9.86
C HIS A 5 3.53 20.50 9.28
N VAL A 6 2.26 20.84 9.07
CA VAL A 6 1.25 19.91 8.51
C VAL A 6 1.09 20.04 6.98
N LEU A 7 1.83 20.95 6.34
CA LEU A 7 1.71 21.18 4.88
C LEU A 7 2.75 20.47 4.00
N ILE A 8 3.71 19.73 4.57
CA ILE A 8 4.85 19.21 3.80
C ILE A 8 4.67 17.74 3.34
N LEU A 9 3.82 16.93 3.97
CA LEU A 9 3.63 15.53 3.55
C LEU A 9 2.52 15.30 2.51
N THR A 10 1.66 16.28 2.26
CA THR A 10 0.68 16.22 1.16
C THR A 10 1.19 16.87 -0.14
N HIS A 11 2.43 17.37 -0.15
CA HIS A 11 3.04 18.08 -1.28
C HIS A 11 4.27 17.38 -1.89
N ILE A 12 4.74 16.24 -1.37
CA ILE A 12 5.87 15.47 -1.93
C ILE A 12 5.39 14.47 -3.02
N CYS A 13 4.43 14.90 -3.83
CA CYS A 13 4.21 14.35 -5.17
C CYS A 13 4.07 15.45 -6.24
N ILE A 14 4.29 16.72 -5.89
CA ILE A 14 4.09 17.84 -6.81
C ILE A 14 5.29 18.81 -6.68
N PHE A 15 6.16 18.77 -7.69
CA PHE A 15 7.32 19.62 -8.01
C PHE A 15 8.62 19.46 -7.22
N SER A 16 9.65 18.86 -7.83
CA SER A 16 10.55 19.61 -8.72
C SER A 16 11.69 18.71 -9.27
N GLN A 17 11.39 17.98 -10.35
CA GLN A 17 12.39 17.64 -11.36
C GLN A 17 11.86 18.24 -12.65
N LYS A 18 12.68 19.08 -13.29
CA LYS A 18 12.63 19.51 -14.69
C LYS A 18 11.50 18.84 -15.49
N ASP A 19 10.36 19.54 -15.68
CA ASP A 19 9.08 19.02 -16.19
C ASP A 19 9.26 17.75 -17.04
N PRO A 20 9.25 16.55 -16.41
CA PRO A 20 9.25 15.32 -17.16
C PRO A 20 7.96 15.37 -17.96
N ALA A 21 8.06 15.22 -19.28
CA ALA A 21 6.93 15.32 -20.20
C ALA A 21 5.69 14.70 -19.57
N GLU A 22 4.75 15.54 -19.14
CA GLU A 22 3.63 15.10 -18.33
C GLU A 22 2.83 14.13 -19.20
N LEU A 23 2.80 12.85 -18.81
CA LEU A 23 2.17 11.84 -19.62
C LEU A 23 0.69 12.22 -19.81
N PRO A 24 0.12 12.07 -21.01
CA PRO A 24 -1.27 12.46 -21.28
C PRO A 24 -2.29 11.85 -20.31
N GLY A 25 -1.98 10.69 -19.72
CA GLY A 25 -2.78 10.06 -18.67
C GLY A 25 -2.77 10.84 -17.35
N ASN A 26 -1.62 11.33 -16.92
CA ASN A 26 -1.46 12.06 -15.65
C ASN A 26 -2.22 13.39 -15.69
N ILE A 27 -2.17 14.11 -16.82
CA ILE A 27 -2.94 15.34 -17.03
C ILE A 27 -4.45 15.09 -16.81
N LYS A 28 -4.97 13.96 -17.30
CA LYS A 28 -6.39 13.62 -17.13
C LYS A 28 -6.72 13.23 -15.69
N VAL A 29 -5.85 12.50 -14.98
CA VAL A 29 -6.03 12.22 -13.54
C VAL A 29 -6.08 13.53 -12.75
N SER A 30 -5.11 14.42 -12.96
CA SER A 30 -5.01 15.69 -12.26
C SER A 30 -6.26 16.55 -12.46
N LYS A 31 -6.79 16.60 -13.69
CA LYS A 31 -8.08 17.28 -13.98
C LYS A 31 -9.25 16.65 -13.23
N ASN A 32 -9.34 15.33 -13.17
CA ASN A 32 -10.41 14.65 -12.44
C ASN A 32 -10.30 14.87 -10.92
N ILE A 33 -9.08 14.86 -10.36
CA ILE A 33 -8.84 15.19 -8.95
C ILE A 33 -9.32 16.62 -8.67
N GLN A 34 -8.97 17.58 -9.53
CA GLN A 34 -9.39 18.97 -9.35
C GLN A 34 -10.92 19.10 -9.36
N LEU A 35 -11.59 18.49 -10.35
CA LEU A 35 -13.06 18.48 -10.41
C LEU A 35 -13.70 17.86 -9.16
N LEU A 36 -13.13 16.77 -8.65
CA LEU A 36 -13.58 16.12 -7.42
C LEU A 36 -13.36 17.00 -6.19
N HIS A 37 -12.22 17.70 -6.09
CA HIS A 37 -11.96 18.65 -5.00
C HIS A 37 -12.95 19.82 -5.01
N ASP A 38 -13.24 20.38 -6.18
CA ASP A 38 -14.19 21.48 -6.34
C ASP A 38 -15.63 21.07 -5.96
N THR A 39 -15.95 19.78 -6.12
CA THR A 39 -17.29 19.24 -5.85
C THR A 39 -17.44 18.72 -4.41
N TRP A 40 -16.41 18.09 -3.86
CA TRP A 40 -16.46 17.30 -2.63
C TRP A 40 -15.58 17.89 -1.53
N THR A 41 -15.93 19.08 -1.07
CA THR A 41 -15.32 19.69 0.13
C THR A 41 -15.84 19.00 1.39
N CYS A 42 -14.94 18.68 2.32
CA CYS A 42 -15.32 18.08 3.59
C CYS A 42 -16.23 19.04 4.38
N LYS A 43 -17.48 18.64 4.65
CA LYS A 43 -18.45 19.47 5.41
C LYS A 43 -18.18 19.51 6.92
N LYS A 44 -17.28 18.67 7.43
CA LYS A 44 -16.94 18.57 8.86
C LYS A 44 -15.48 18.97 9.09
N PRO A 45 -15.17 20.27 9.22
CA PRO A 45 -13.80 20.72 9.48
C PRO A 45 -13.28 20.40 10.89
N ASN A 46 -14.11 19.94 11.82
CA ASN A 46 -13.86 20.13 13.25
C ASN A 46 -13.59 18.89 14.12
N SER A 47 -12.99 17.78 13.64
CA SER A 47 -12.06 16.99 14.53
C SER A 47 -11.51 15.65 14.02
N THR A 48 -11.97 15.04 12.91
CA THR A 48 -11.50 13.66 12.61
C THR A 48 -11.10 13.39 11.17
N CYS A 49 -11.37 14.33 10.24
CA CYS A 49 -10.90 14.18 8.86
C CYS A 49 -9.62 15.00 8.65
N PRO A 50 -8.48 14.37 8.38
CA PRO A 50 -7.24 15.09 8.07
C PRO A 50 -7.25 15.74 6.67
N LEU A 51 -8.30 15.49 5.87
CA LEU A 51 -8.38 15.89 4.47
C LEU A 51 -9.37 17.05 4.30
N SER A 52 -8.96 18.08 3.57
CA SER A 52 -9.83 19.20 3.15
C SER A 52 -10.92 18.76 2.16
N HIS A 53 -10.61 17.76 1.34
CA HIS A 53 -11.49 17.21 0.32
C HIS A 53 -11.64 15.71 0.54
N CYS A 54 -12.88 15.26 0.73
CA CYS A 54 -13.18 13.85 0.93
C CYS A 54 -14.62 13.56 0.55
N TYR A 55 -14.86 12.31 0.16
CA TYR A 55 -16.22 11.80 0.05
C TYR A 55 -16.61 11.17 1.39
N VAL A 56 -17.74 11.60 1.96
CA VAL A 56 -18.28 11.02 3.20
C VAL A 56 -19.33 9.99 2.82
N THR A 57 -19.08 8.72 3.16
CA THR A 57 -20.04 7.64 2.94
C THR A 57 -21.27 7.83 3.82
N PRO A 58 -22.40 7.16 3.52
CA PRO A 58 -23.57 7.14 4.40
C PRO A 58 -23.25 6.65 5.83
N THR A 59 -22.24 5.79 5.99
CA THR A 59 -21.74 5.30 7.28
C THR A 59 -20.90 6.34 8.04
N GLY A 60 -20.55 7.46 7.40
CA GLY A 60 -19.75 8.53 7.99
C GLY A 60 -18.23 8.34 7.83
N GLU A 61 -17.80 7.35 7.05
CA GLU A 61 -16.38 7.14 6.73
C GLU A 61 -15.92 8.15 5.67
N HIS A 62 -14.67 8.59 5.78
CA HIS A 62 -14.07 9.56 4.88
C HIS A 62 -13.15 8.86 3.89
N LEU A 63 -13.45 8.96 2.60
CA LEU A 63 -12.68 8.34 1.53
C LEU A 63 -11.85 9.36 0.76
N HIS A 64 -10.64 8.96 0.40
CA HIS A 64 -9.69 9.78 -0.36
C HIS A 64 -10.05 9.82 -1.85
N LEU A 65 -10.07 11.01 -2.45
CA LEU A 65 -10.58 11.24 -3.80
C LEU A 65 -9.63 10.77 -4.91
N THR A 66 -8.36 10.48 -4.62
CA THR A 66 -7.42 10.00 -5.67
C THR A 66 -7.79 8.64 -6.24
N CYS A 67 -8.29 7.72 -5.41
CA CYS A 67 -8.77 6.42 -5.89
C CYS A 67 -9.95 6.59 -6.86
N TRP A 68 -10.85 7.53 -6.57
CA TRP A 68 -11.97 7.86 -7.46
C TRP A 68 -11.48 8.44 -8.78
N ALA A 69 -10.58 9.42 -8.76
CA ALA A 69 -10.03 10.02 -9.97
C ALA A 69 -9.34 9.01 -10.90
N ALA A 70 -8.63 8.03 -10.33
CA ALA A 70 -7.99 6.97 -11.10
C ALA A 70 -9.02 6.05 -11.77
N VAL A 71 -10.13 5.71 -11.09
CA VAL A 71 -11.18 4.88 -11.66
C VAL A 71 -11.97 5.63 -12.76
N MET A 72 -12.15 6.95 -12.64
CA MET A 72 -12.78 7.76 -13.69
C MET A 72 -12.06 7.67 -15.04
N LEU A 73 -10.74 7.40 -15.05
CA LEU A 73 -10.02 7.19 -16.31
C LEU A 73 -10.32 5.85 -16.96
N LYS A 74 -10.57 4.80 -16.17
CA LYS A 74 -10.76 3.44 -16.66
C LYS A 74 -12.22 3.13 -16.98
N TRP A 75 -13.18 3.77 -16.29
CA TRP A 75 -14.61 3.39 -16.31
C TRP A 75 -15.54 4.60 -16.34
N ILE A 76 -15.50 5.39 -17.42
CA ILE A 76 -16.33 6.60 -17.61
C ILE A 76 -17.83 6.28 -17.48
N GLU A 77 -18.27 5.10 -17.90
CA GLU A 77 -19.70 4.71 -17.89
C GLU A 77 -20.25 4.44 -16.49
N HIS A 78 -19.40 4.05 -15.54
CA HIS A 78 -19.84 3.62 -14.21
C HIS A 78 -19.44 4.57 -13.09
N THR A 79 -18.50 5.47 -13.37
CA THR A 79 -17.96 6.42 -12.40
C THR A 79 -18.10 7.83 -12.96
N THR A 80 -18.95 8.64 -12.34
CA THR A 80 -19.11 10.06 -12.73
C THR A 80 -18.63 10.95 -11.58
N LEU A 81 -18.61 12.26 -11.79
CA LEU A 81 -18.27 13.23 -10.74
C LEU A 81 -19.20 13.14 -9.52
N GLN A 82 -20.44 12.68 -9.74
CA GLN A 82 -21.49 12.57 -8.72
C GLN A 82 -21.66 11.14 -8.18
N LYS A 83 -21.17 10.15 -8.92
CA LYS A 83 -21.35 8.74 -8.61
C LYS A 83 -19.99 8.07 -8.33
N PRO A 84 -19.70 7.69 -7.08
CA PRO A 84 -18.45 7.03 -6.75
C PRO A 84 -18.33 5.67 -7.46
N PRO A 85 -17.11 5.14 -7.61
CA PRO A 85 -16.88 3.83 -8.20
C PRO A 85 -17.69 2.74 -7.49
N ASN A 86 -18.25 1.79 -8.23
CA ASN A 86 -18.79 0.57 -7.64
C ASN A 86 -17.64 -0.37 -7.25
N HIS A 87 -16.93 0.00 -6.17
CA HIS A 87 -15.82 -0.72 -5.59
C HIS A 87 -16.15 -0.98 -4.12
N HIS A 88 -15.72 -2.10 -3.55
CA HIS A 88 -16.09 -2.50 -2.18
C HIS A 88 -15.80 -1.43 -1.11
N LEU A 89 -14.77 -0.60 -1.33
CA LEU A 89 -14.45 0.55 -0.47
C LEU A 89 -15.51 1.66 -0.49
N PHE A 90 -16.37 1.68 -1.49
CA PHE A 90 -17.48 2.62 -1.68
C PHE A 90 -18.86 1.93 -1.59
N ASP A 91 -18.90 0.60 -1.55
CA ASP A 91 -20.13 -0.19 -1.57
C ASP A 91 -20.60 -0.44 -0.13
N THR A 92 -21.35 0.52 0.39
CA THR A 92 -21.89 0.53 1.76
C THR A 92 -23.08 -0.42 1.94
N VAL A 93 -23.60 -1.01 0.86
CA VAL A 93 -24.82 -1.83 0.86
C VAL A 93 -24.60 -3.24 1.45
N ASN A 94 -23.34 -3.68 1.63
CA ASN A 94 -23.05 -5.06 2.05
C ASN A 94 -22.70 -5.25 3.54
N GLN A 95 -22.76 -4.21 4.38
CA GLN A 95 -22.39 -4.35 5.80
C GLN A 95 -23.54 -4.82 6.71
N ASP A 96 -24.80 -4.66 6.29
CA ASP A 96 -25.98 -5.01 7.10
C ASP A 96 -26.49 -6.45 6.87
N GLY A 97 -25.60 -7.40 6.57
CA GLY A 97 -25.86 -8.86 6.67
C GLY A 97 -27.05 -9.45 5.87
N GLY A 98 -27.74 -8.65 5.06
CA GLY A 98 -28.96 -9.01 4.35
C GLY A 98 -28.76 -9.04 2.84
N ILE A 99 -28.33 -10.20 2.35
CA ILE A 99 -28.40 -10.73 0.97
C ILE A 99 -28.67 -9.73 -0.17
N ALA A 100 -27.65 -9.55 -1.03
CA ALA A 100 -27.82 -9.57 -2.48
C ALA A 100 -26.59 -10.23 -3.14
N GLN A 101 -26.53 -11.56 -3.08
CA GLN A 101 -25.51 -12.39 -3.75
C GLN A 101 -25.63 -12.37 -5.30
N GLU A 102 -26.54 -11.57 -5.86
CA GLU A 102 -26.88 -11.60 -7.30
C GLU A 102 -26.05 -10.67 -8.20
N LYS A 103 -25.12 -9.87 -7.65
CA LYS A 103 -24.26 -8.99 -8.48
C LYS A 103 -22.77 -9.10 -8.19
N LEU A 104 -22.32 -10.29 -7.80
CA LEU A 104 -20.88 -10.57 -7.86
C LEU A 104 -20.46 -10.67 -9.33
N SER A 105 -19.39 -9.96 -9.69
CA SER A 105 -18.74 -10.11 -10.99
C SER A 105 -18.46 -11.60 -11.26
N LEU A 106 -18.76 -12.08 -12.46
CA LEU A 106 -18.57 -13.48 -12.88
C LEU A 106 -17.16 -14.00 -12.56
N VAL A 107 -16.16 -13.11 -12.62
CA VAL A 107 -14.76 -13.41 -12.31
C VAL A 107 -14.57 -13.74 -10.82
N LEU A 108 -15.18 -12.96 -9.93
CA LEU A 108 -15.10 -13.19 -8.48
C LEU A 108 -15.81 -14.48 -8.10
N GLN A 109 -16.92 -14.78 -8.77
CA GLN A 109 -17.68 -16.02 -8.57
C GLN A 109 -16.87 -17.25 -9.00
N CYS A 110 -16.12 -17.18 -10.11
CA CYS A 110 -15.19 -18.22 -10.52
C CYS A 110 -14.07 -18.46 -9.49
N HIS A 111 -13.48 -17.40 -8.94
CA HIS A 111 -12.42 -17.54 -7.92
C HIS A 111 -12.92 -18.19 -6.64
N LEU A 112 -14.10 -17.79 -6.16
CA LEU A 112 -14.70 -18.39 -4.96
C LEU A 112 -15.09 -19.86 -5.16
N ASN A 113 -15.56 -20.22 -6.36
CA ASN A 113 -15.88 -21.61 -6.69
C ASN A 113 -14.61 -22.48 -6.75
N ASN A 114 -13.50 -21.98 -7.29
CA ASN A 114 -12.21 -22.68 -7.31
C ASN A 114 -11.61 -22.89 -5.92
N LEU A 115 -11.83 -21.96 -4.99
CA LEU A 115 -11.39 -22.12 -3.59
C LEU A 115 -12.23 -23.19 -2.87
N LYS A 116 -13.54 -23.26 -3.15
CA LYS A 116 -14.42 -24.27 -2.56
C LYS A 116 -14.17 -25.68 -3.11
N SER A 117 -13.81 -25.81 -4.39
CA SER A 117 -13.52 -27.12 -5.00
C SER A 117 -12.17 -27.71 -4.57
N LYS A 118 -11.29 -26.95 -3.91
CA LYS A 118 -9.99 -27.43 -3.42
C LYS A 118 -10.05 -28.07 -2.02
N ASN A 119 -11.20 -28.02 -1.36
CA ASN A 119 -11.43 -28.65 -0.05
C ASN A 119 -12.17 -29.99 -0.21
N THR A 120 -11.63 -30.91 -0.98
CA THR A 120 -11.96 -32.34 -0.83
C THR A 120 -11.08 -32.93 0.28
N PRO A 121 -11.65 -33.55 1.32
CA PRO A 121 -10.89 -34.07 2.45
C PRO A 121 -10.17 -35.35 2.03
N HIS A 122 -8.90 -35.26 1.69
CA HIS A 122 -8.00 -36.40 1.71
C HIS A 122 -6.68 -36.01 2.38
N SER A 123 -6.23 -36.93 3.23
CA SER A 123 -4.95 -36.98 3.92
C SER A 123 -4.89 -36.28 5.27
N SER A 124 -4.88 -37.12 6.30
CA SER A 124 -4.48 -36.84 7.68
C SER A 124 -3.19 -36.03 7.75
N ALA A 125 -3.30 -34.74 8.05
CA ALA A 125 -2.17 -33.87 8.38
C ALA A 125 -1.88 -33.96 9.90
N PRO A 126 -0.60 -33.89 10.31
CA PRO A 126 -0.23 -34.00 11.71
C PRO A 126 -0.65 -32.74 12.47
N VAL A 127 -1.30 -32.93 13.62
CA VAL A 127 -1.65 -31.88 14.57
C VAL A 127 -0.37 -31.42 15.25
N ILE A 128 0.11 -30.22 14.92
CA ILE A 128 1.21 -29.59 15.66
C ILE A 128 0.59 -28.87 16.85
N ASN A 129 0.70 -29.49 18.01
CA ASN A 129 0.28 -28.92 19.28
C ASN A 129 1.41 -28.00 19.78
N LEU A 130 1.28 -26.68 19.56
CA LEU A 130 2.23 -25.70 20.07
C LEU A 130 1.89 -25.36 21.53
N ILE A 131 2.63 -25.97 22.46
CA ILE A 131 2.61 -25.57 23.87
C ILE A 131 3.52 -24.33 24.00
N LEU A 132 2.92 -23.16 24.11
CA LEU A 132 3.62 -21.90 24.34
C LEU A 132 3.90 -21.74 25.85
N SER A 133 5.13 -22.03 26.28
CA SER A 133 5.55 -21.84 27.67
C SER A 133 5.60 -20.36 28.05
N ASN A 134 5.14 -20.06 29.26
CA ASN A 134 4.78 -18.73 29.76
C ASN A 134 5.96 -17.94 30.36
N ASP A 135 7.21 -18.19 29.92
CA ASP A 135 8.43 -17.74 30.60
C ASP A 135 9.02 -16.42 30.06
N ILE A 136 8.20 -15.45 29.67
CA ILE A 136 8.66 -14.09 29.33
C ILE A 136 7.95 -13.06 30.22
N LEU A 137 8.09 -13.23 31.53
CA LEU A 137 7.82 -12.18 32.51
C LEU A 137 9.11 -11.89 33.26
N GLY A 138 9.79 -10.82 32.86
CA GLY A 138 10.83 -10.24 33.72
C GLY A 138 11.92 -9.47 32.98
N LEU A 139 11.60 -8.31 32.41
CA LEU A 139 12.55 -7.20 32.36
C LEU A 139 11.81 -5.88 32.56
N ALA A 140 12.12 -5.26 33.70
CA ALA A 140 11.65 -3.96 34.12
C ALA A 140 12.20 -2.84 33.21
N ALA A 141 11.47 -1.73 33.19
CA ALA A 141 11.64 -0.54 32.36
C ALA A 141 13.02 0.13 32.42
N PRO A 142 13.35 0.92 31.37
CA PRO A 142 13.61 2.35 31.59
C PRO A 142 12.69 3.23 30.74
N LEU A 143 12.37 4.44 31.27
CA LEU A 143 11.55 5.46 30.61
C LEU A 143 12.00 5.74 29.16
N PRO A 144 11.08 6.01 28.22
CA PRO A 144 11.46 6.52 26.91
C PRO A 144 11.97 7.96 27.02
N PRO A 145 13.12 8.31 26.41
CA PRO A 145 13.46 9.70 26.17
C PRO A 145 12.46 10.29 25.15
N GLN A 146 11.92 11.47 25.48
CA GLN A 146 11.14 12.27 24.54
C GLN A 146 12.03 12.64 23.34
N CYS A 147 11.75 12.06 22.17
CA CYS A 147 12.31 12.53 20.92
C CYS A 147 11.64 13.85 20.54
N THR A 148 12.37 14.93 20.73
CA THR A 148 12.08 16.26 20.18
C THR A 148 12.14 16.23 18.66
N ASN A 149 11.13 16.85 18.04
CA ASN A 149 11.01 17.11 16.62
C ASN A 149 12.26 17.79 16.03
N GLY A 150 12.66 17.34 14.85
CA GLY A 150 13.55 18.08 13.95
C GLY A 150 14.68 17.23 13.41
N THR A 151 14.53 16.71 12.19
CA THR A 151 15.44 16.93 11.04
C THR A 151 14.86 16.20 9.82
N ASP A 152 14.85 16.91 8.72
CA ASP A 152 14.47 16.53 7.37
C ASP A 152 15.39 15.40 6.87
N ILE A 153 14.97 14.14 6.95
CA ILE A 153 15.73 12.99 6.45
C ILE A 153 15.11 12.57 5.12
N SER A 154 15.73 13.02 4.03
CA SER A 154 15.60 12.45 2.68
C SER A 154 15.70 10.93 2.79
N SER A 155 14.59 10.23 2.66
CA SER A 155 14.50 8.81 3.01
C SER A 155 15.12 7.97 1.90
N ASP A 156 16.44 7.73 1.97
CA ASP A 156 17.21 6.82 1.10
C ASP A 156 16.91 5.33 1.39
N VAL A 157 15.79 5.06 2.07
CA VAL A 157 15.39 3.74 2.59
C VAL A 157 14.43 3.11 1.59
N LEU A 158 14.73 1.88 1.16
CA LEU A 158 13.97 1.16 0.12
C LEU A 158 12.52 0.84 0.51
N LEU A 159 12.22 0.71 1.80
CA LEU A 159 10.89 0.37 2.30
C LEU A 159 10.43 1.35 3.39
N PRO A 160 9.15 1.73 3.43
CA PRO A 160 8.58 2.49 4.53
C PRO A 160 8.79 1.75 5.86
N VAL A 161 9.16 2.49 6.91
CA VAL A 161 9.33 1.97 8.29
C VAL A 161 8.03 1.32 8.83
N THR A 162 6.89 1.58 8.20
CA THR A 162 5.57 1.05 8.56
C THR A 162 5.28 -0.35 8.01
N CYS A 163 6.14 -0.93 7.17
CA CYS A 163 5.93 -2.28 6.65
C CYS A 163 6.19 -3.34 7.73
N ALA A 164 5.20 -4.18 7.99
CA ALA A 164 5.39 -5.34 8.87
C ALA A 164 6.43 -6.30 8.27
N PRO A 165 7.30 -6.93 9.07
CA PRO A 165 8.23 -7.93 8.58
C PRO A 165 7.48 -9.04 7.84
N GLY A 166 7.77 -9.22 6.56
CA GLY A 166 7.16 -10.27 5.75
C GLY A 166 7.59 -11.67 6.18
N ASP A 167 6.94 -12.68 5.61
CA ASP A 167 7.31 -14.08 5.79
C ASP A 167 8.80 -14.31 5.47
N LYS A 168 9.42 -15.26 6.18
CA LYS A 168 10.83 -15.62 6.02
C LYS A 168 11.04 -16.40 4.71
N ILE A 169 10.91 -15.73 3.58
CA ILE A 169 11.14 -16.30 2.25
C ILE A 169 12.62 -16.22 1.88
N SER A 170 13.10 -17.23 1.15
CA SER A 170 14.47 -17.23 0.61
C SER A 170 14.62 -16.18 -0.49
N ILE A 171 15.86 -15.75 -0.76
CA ILE A 171 16.12 -14.77 -1.83
C ILE A 171 15.73 -15.31 -3.23
N ILE A 172 15.82 -16.64 -3.42
CA ILE A 172 15.46 -17.32 -4.66
C ILE A 172 13.94 -17.27 -4.87
N GLU A 173 13.17 -17.64 -3.84
CA GLU A 173 11.71 -17.56 -3.89
C GLU A 173 11.23 -16.12 -4.06
N PHE A 174 11.89 -15.16 -3.39
CA PHE A 174 11.61 -13.74 -3.59
C PHE A 174 11.81 -13.32 -5.05
N CYS A 175 12.97 -13.61 -5.65
CA CYS A 175 13.20 -13.28 -7.06
C CYS A 175 12.19 -13.95 -7.99
N ALA A 176 11.79 -15.20 -7.72
CA ALA A 176 10.76 -15.89 -8.50
C ALA A 176 9.37 -15.26 -8.35
N CYS A 177 8.97 -14.88 -7.13
CA CYS A 177 7.66 -14.26 -6.86
C CYS A 177 7.49 -12.91 -7.57
N TYR A 178 8.56 -12.12 -7.65
CA TYR A 178 8.55 -10.79 -8.29
C TYR A 178 9.09 -10.81 -9.73
N ASN A 179 9.36 -12.00 -10.29
CA ASN A 179 9.90 -12.18 -11.63
C ASN A 179 11.18 -11.35 -11.89
N LEU A 180 12.05 -11.27 -10.88
CA LEU A 180 13.34 -10.59 -10.97
C LEU A 180 14.31 -11.45 -11.77
N GLY A 181 15.05 -10.82 -12.69
CA GLY A 181 15.98 -11.54 -13.56
C GLY A 181 17.16 -12.18 -12.80
N ASP A 182 17.72 -13.26 -13.35
CA ASP A 182 18.85 -14.02 -12.76
C ASP A 182 20.07 -13.15 -12.40
N SER A 183 20.27 -12.05 -13.12
CA SER A 183 21.34 -11.08 -12.84
C SER A 183 21.20 -10.40 -11.48
N ILE A 184 19.97 -10.14 -11.01
CA ILE A 184 19.68 -9.56 -9.69
C ILE A 184 19.94 -10.61 -8.61
N LEU A 185 19.39 -11.81 -8.81
CA LEU A 185 19.55 -12.95 -7.90
C LEU A 185 21.04 -13.27 -7.67
N LYS A 186 21.82 -13.35 -8.75
CA LYS A 186 23.25 -13.62 -8.69
C LYS A 186 24.00 -12.58 -7.86
N LYS A 187 23.75 -11.29 -8.08
CA LYS A 187 24.39 -10.19 -7.32
C LYS A 187 24.04 -10.23 -5.84
N LEU A 188 22.79 -10.53 -5.51
CA LEU A 188 22.35 -10.68 -4.12
C LEU A 188 23.07 -11.86 -3.45
N GLN A 189 23.21 -12.99 -4.14
CA GLN A 189 23.93 -14.17 -3.63
C GLN A 189 25.45 -13.93 -3.50
N GLU A 190 26.07 -13.24 -4.46
CA GLU A 190 27.49 -12.85 -4.40
C GLU A 190 27.80 -11.97 -3.19
N ASN A 191 26.82 -11.18 -2.73
CA ASN A 191 26.90 -10.37 -1.51
C ASN A 191 26.34 -11.08 -0.26
N SER A 192 26.20 -12.41 -0.30
CA SER A 192 25.77 -13.25 0.82
C SER A 192 24.35 -12.96 1.35
N PHE A 193 23.46 -12.40 0.52
CA PHE A 193 22.04 -12.27 0.87
C PHE A 193 21.32 -13.59 0.60
N TRP A 194 20.84 -14.24 1.66
CA TRP A 194 20.12 -15.51 1.58
C TRP A 194 18.62 -15.40 1.87
N LYS A 195 18.19 -14.29 2.50
CA LYS A 195 16.81 -14.07 2.98
C LYS A 195 16.29 -12.72 2.52
N ALA A 196 15.03 -12.67 2.09
CA ALA A 196 14.43 -11.42 1.58
C ALA A 196 14.28 -10.35 2.67
N CYS A 197 14.06 -10.74 3.93
CA CYS A 197 13.95 -9.79 5.05
C CYS A 197 15.22 -8.96 5.28
N SER A 198 16.38 -9.42 4.79
CA SER A 198 17.64 -8.66 4.86
C SER A 198 17.62 -7.44 3.93
N LEU A 199 16.81 -7.45 2.86
CA LEU A 199 16.69 -6.33 1.93
C LEU A 199 16.03 -5.11 2.57
N CYS A 200 15.25 -5.29 3.64
CA CYS A 200 14.61 -4.19 4.38
C CYS A 200 15.62 -3.24 5.04
N PHE A 201 16.86 -3.69 5.25
CA PHE A 201 17.92 -2.90 5.87
C PHE A 201 18.84 -2.25 4.84
N MET A 202 18.57 -2.43 3.56
CA MET A 202 19.44 -1.98 2.48
C MET A 202 19.01 -0.60 2.00
N SER A 203 19.98 0.29 1.82
CA SER A 203 19.78 1.61 1.23
C SER A 203 19.99 1.57 -0.28
N ILE A 204 19.56 2.63 -0.98
CA ILE A 204 19.86 2.79 -2.41
C ILE A 204 21.38 2.92 -2.63
N THR A 205 22.09 3.52 -1.68
CA THR A 205 23.55 3.63 -1.72
C THR A 205 24.21 2.24 -1.68
N ASP A 206 23.76 1.35 -0.80
CA ASP A 206 24.26 -0.03 -0.73
C ASP A 206 24.04 -0.79 -2.05
N LEU A 207 22.86 -0.60 -2.67
CA LEU A 207 22.57 -1.21 -3.98
C LEU A 207 23.50 -0.69 -5.09
N LYS A 208 23.86 0.61 -5.06
CA LYS A 208 24.82 1.18 -6.01
C LYS A 208 26.23 0.62 -5.78
N ASP A 209 26.64 0.45 -4.53
CA ASP A 209 27.94 -0.14 -4.17
C ASP A 209 28.01 -1.62 -4.55
N MET A 210 26.87 -2.32 -4.59
CA MET A 210 26.70 -3.66 -5.13
C MET A 210 26.60 -3.69 -6.67
N TRP A 211 26.87 -2.57 -7.35
CA TRP A 211 26.89 -2.43 -8.80
C TRP A 211 25.53 -2.71 -9.46
N PHE A 212 24.41 -2.46 -8.79
CA PHE A 212 23.09 -2.55 -9.42
C PHE A 212 22.87 -1.42 -10.42
N ASN A 213 22.33 -1.74 -11.59
CA ASN A 213 21.93 -0.73 -12.56
C ASN A 213 20.64 -0.06 -12.11
N HIS A 214 20.42 1.19 -12.53
CA HIS A 214 19.21 1.97 -12.17
C HIS A 214 17.89 1.21 -12.45
N GLY A 215 17.79 0.47 -13.55
CA GLY A 215 16.60 -0.36 -13.84
C GLY A 215 16.41 -1.49 -12.83
N GLN A 216 17.49 -2.15 -12.41
CA GLN A 216 17.43 -3.22 -11.40
C GLN A 216 17.07 -2.68 -10.02
N ILE A 217 17.53 -1.47 -9.68
CA ILE A 217 17.16 -0.79 -8.43
C ILE A 217 15.66 -0.46 -8.44
N ALA A 218 15.12 0.01 -9.57
CA ALA A 218 13.70 0.27 -9.73
C ALA A 218 12.85 -1.01 -9.60
N ASP A 219 13.31 -2.13 -10.19
CA ASP A 219 12.62 -3.42 -10.07
C ASP A 219 12.57 -3.93 -8.61
N LEU A 220 13.57 -3.58 -7.78
CA LEU A 220 13.60 -3.92 -6.34
C LEU A 220 12.74 -2.98 -5.46
N GLN A 221 12.28 -1.86 -5.99
CA GLN A 221 11.44 -0.88 -5.28
C GLN A 221 9.93 -1.08 -5.52
N MET A 222 9.52 -2.03 -6.37
CA MET A 222 8.11 -2.34 -6.65
C MET A 222 7.45 -3.16 -5.54
#